data_AF-A0A2M9W965-F1
#
_entry.id   AF-A0A2M9W965-F1
#
_cell.length_a   1.000
_cell.length_b   1.000
_cell.length_c   1.000
_cell.angle_alpha   90.00
_cell.angle_beta   90.00
_cell.angle_gamma   90.00
#
_symmetry.space_group_name_H-M   'P 1'
#
loop_
_entity.id
_entity.type
_entity.pdbx_description
1 polymer ?
#
loop_
_entity_poly.entity_id
_entity_poly.type
_entity_poly.pdbx_seq_one_letter_code
_entity_poly.pdbx_strand_id
1 'polypeptide(L)'
;MTSPDINGEGTDIRALTLRTGAILRSLRDSLQQLGLDKTIAEVAGSIPEARDRLGYVVNMTREAAEGVLTSVELTQPLQYGLADDAEKLTSRWNAWEENPQGVKASLKLATDTQDWLATIPSIAGSTRHQLHAIMMAQGFQDLTGQIVQRMVSVLNDVEGQLIKVLRDNTPDHISHLSSSQTKDKAASQDDVDDLLASLGL
;
A
#
# COMPACT_ATOMS: atom_id res chain seq x y z
N MET A 1 59.05 42.11 -3.47
CA MET A 1 57.66 41.78 -3.86
C MET A 1 57.71 40.54 -4.73
N THR A 2 57.55 39.38 -4.10
CA THR A 2 57.39 38.08 -4.77
C THR A 2 55.90 37.83 -4.93
N SER A 3 55.43 37.82 -6.18
CA SER A 3 54.05 37.45 -6.52
C SER A 3 53.78 35.99 -6.16
N PRO A 4 52.57 35.64 -5.69
CA PRO A 4 52.23 34.26 -5.38
C PRO A 4 52.04 33.46 -6.69
N ASP A 5 52.62 32.26 -6.71
CA ASP A 5 52.52 31.28 -7.80
C ASP A 5 51.09 30.76 -7.96
N ILE A 6 50.28 31.45 -8.76
CA ILE A 6 48.92 31.02 -9.14
C ILE A 6 48.90 29.95 -10.26
N ASN A 7 50.07 29.56 -10.80
CA ASN A 7 50.20 28.59 -11.89
C ASN A 7 50.38 27.13 -11.42
N GLY A 8 50.73 26.89 -10.14
CA GLY A 8 50.94 25.56 -9.58
C GLY A 8 49.64 24.79 -9.29
N GLU A 9 48.67 25.44 -8.65
CA GLU A 9 47.38 24.83 -8.29
C GLU A 9 46.53 24.43 -9.51
N GLY A 10 46.51 25.25 -10.56
CA GLY A 10 45.76 24.95 -11.79
C GLY A 10 46.35 23.79 -12.60
N THR A 11 47.65 23.52 -12.45
CA THR A 11 48.34 22.39 -13.08
C THR A 11 48.08 21.09 -12.32
N ASP A 12 48.04 21.15 -10.99
CA ASP A 12 47.77 20.00 -10.13
C ASP A 12 46.30 19.54 -10.21
N ILE A 13 45.34 20.47 -10.24
CA ILE A 13 43.92 20.15 -10.47
C ILE A 13 43.70 19.51 -11.84
N ARG A 14 44.40 19.98 -12.88
CA ARG A 14 44.35 19.36 -14.23
C ARG A 14 44.96 17.97 -14.23
N ALA A 15 46.11 17.77 -13.58
CA ALA A 15 46.75 16.46 -13.44
C ALA A 15 45.86 15.46 -12.68
N LEU A 16 45.25 15.89 -11.57
CA LEU A 16 44.27 15.12 -10.81
C LEU A 16 43.04 14.77 -11.66
N THR A 17 42.49 15.74 -12.40
CA THR A 17 41.32 15.49 -13.27
C THR A 17 41.64 14.50 -14.39
N LEU A 18 42.83 14.61 -15.01
CA LEU A 18 43.30 13.68 -16.03
C LEU A 18 43.50 12.27 -15.48
N ARG A 19 44.08 12.15 -14.28
CA ARG A 19 44.30 10.87 -13.61
C ARG A 19 42.98 10.22 -13.19
N THR A 20 42.06 10.99 -12.62
CA THR A 20 40.69 10.54 -12.31
C THR A 20 39.96 10.10 -13.57
N GLY A 21 40.08 10.86 -14.67
CA GLY A 21 39.50 10.48 -15.97
C GLY A 21 40.14 9.25 -16.60
N ALA A 22 41.42 8.96 -16.34
CA ALA A 22 42.08 7.73 -16.76
C ALA A 22 41.62 6.53 -15.93
N ILE A 23 41.47 6.69 -14.61
CA ILE A 23 40.93 5.66 -13.72
C ILE A 23 39.47 5.36 -14.07
N LEU A 24 38.65 6.38 -14.33
CA LEU A 24 37.24 6.21 -14.70
C LEU A 24 37.09 5.48 -16.05
N ARG A 25 37.98 5.76 -17.02
CA ARG A 25 38.03 5.04 -18.30
C ARG A 25 38.49 3.60 -18.12
N SER A 26 39.56 3.37 -17.35
CA SER A 26 40.02 2.01 -17.05
C SER A 26 38.92 1.18 -16.36
N LEU A 27 38.23 1.77 -15.38
CA LEU A 27 37.06 1.16 -14.74
C LEU A 27 35.95 0.86 -15.76
N ARG A 28 35.59 1.84 -16.60
CA ARG A 28 34.58 1.65 -17.66
C ARG A 28 34.97 0.56 -18.66
N ASP A 29 36.21 0.54 -19.11
CA ASP A 29 36.72 -0.45 -20.05
C ASP A 29 36.76 -1.84 -19.41
N SER A 30 37.07 -1.92 -18.11
CA SER A 30 37.00 -3.17 -17.33
C SER A 30 35.56 -3.65 -17.16
N LEU A 31 34.62 -2.75 -16.86
CA LEU A 31 33.19 -3.06 -16.79
C LEU A 31 32.64 -3.53 -18.15
N GLN A 32 33.09 -2.94 -19.26
CA GLN A 32 32.74 -3.38 -20.62
C GLN A 32 33.35 -4.73 -20.98
N GLN A 33 34.61 -4.97 -20.66
CA GLN A 33 35.29 -6.26 -20.93
C GLN A 33 34.66 -7.42 -20.15
N LEU A 34 34.12 -7.14 -18.96
CA LEU A 34 33.45 -8.12 -18.12
C LEU A 34 31.94 -8.28 -18.44
N GLY A 35 31.40 -7.51 -19.40
CA GLY A 35 29.98 -7.53 -19.77
C GLY A 35 29.02 -7.02 -18.69
N LEU A 36 29.56 -6.31 -17.69
CA LEU A 36 28.83 -5.75 -16.54
C LEU A 36 28.13 -4.43 -16.88
N ASP A 37 28.57 -3.76 -17.93
CA ASP A 37 27.99 -2.53 -18.46
C ASP A 37 26.50 -2.70 -18.83
N LYS A 38 26.15 -3.82 -19.46
CA LYS A 38 24.77 -4.14 -19.83
C LYS A 38 23.89 -4.46 -18.63
N THR A 39 24.39 -5.29 -17.70
CA THR A 39 23.66 -5.69 -16.49
C THR A 39 23.38 -4.48 -15.59
N ILE A 40 24.38 -3.62 -15.35
CA ILE A 40 24.21 -2.42 -14.53
C ILE A 40 23.27 -1.42 -15.22
N ALA A 41 23.35 -1.28 -16.55
CA ALA A 41 22.43 -0.42 -17.30
C ALA A 41 20.98 -0.92 -17.26
N GLU A 42 20.75 -2.24 -17.33
CA GLU A 42 19.42 -2.85 -17.18
C GLU A 42 18.84 -2.63 -15.78
N VAL A 43 19.62 -2.89 -14.72
CA VAL A 43 19.21 -2.62 -13.32
C VAL A 43 18.90 -1.14 -13.11
N ALA A 44 19.79 -0.25 -13.57
CA ALA A 44 19.59 1.18 -13.43
C ALA A 44 18.33 1.66 -14.21
N GLY A 45 17.98 0.98 -15.30
CA GLY A 45 16.78 1.25 -16.08
C GLY A 45 15.48 0.79 -15.41
N SER A 46 15.51 -0.27 -14.59
CA SER A 46 14.30 -0.83 -13.95
C SER A 46 13.90 -0.13 -12.65
N ILE A 47 14.83 0.54 -11.97
CA ILE A 47 14.58 1.26 -10.70
C ILE A 47 13.55 2.40 -10.85
N PRO A 48 13.65 3.30 -11.86
CA PRO A 48 12.64 4.34 -12.07
C PRO A 48 11.23 3.79 -12.30
N GLU A 49 11.12 2.74 -13.12
CA GLU A 49 9.84 2.07 -13.39
C GLU A 49 9.25 1.44 -12.13
N ALA A 50 10.09 0.81 -11.30
CA ALA A 50 9.65 0.24 -10.04
C ALA A 50 9.14 1.31 -9.06
N ARG A 51 9.83 2.45 -8.98
CA ARG A 51 9.41 3.59 -8.16
C ARG A 51 8.06 4.15 -8.61
N ASP A 52 7.85 4.30 -9.92
CA ASP A 52 6.60 4.84 -10.46
C ASP A 52 5.42 3.90 -10.17
N ARG A 53 5.64 2.59 -10.26
CA ARG A 53 4.65 1.57 -9.90
C ARG A 53 4.32 1.55 -8.40
N LEU A 54 5.31 1.71 -7.52
CA LEU A 54 5.06 1.89 -6.07
C LEU A 54 4.30 3.18 -5.79
N GLY A 55 4.62 4.27 -6.50
CA GLY A 55 3.88 5.53 -6.41
C GLY A 55 2.41 5.35 -6.80
N TYR A 56 2.13 4.56 -7.84
CA TYR A 56 0.77 4.22 -8.24
C TYR A 56 0.03 3.42 -7.16
N VAL A 57 0.68 2.43 -6.54
CA VAL A 57 0.14 1.67 -5.40
C VAL A 57 -0.24 2.58 -4.22
N VAL A 58 0.62 3.54 -3.87
CA VAL A 58 0.33 4.49 -2.78
C VAL A 58 -0.90 5.33 -3.10
N ASN A 59 -1.05 5.78 -4.35
CA ASN A 59 -2.21 6.57 -4.76
C ASN A 59 -3.49 5.74 -4.74
N MET A 60 -3.45 4.51 -5.27
CA MET A 60 -4.60 3.59 -5.24
C MET A 60 -5.05 3.26 -3.81
N THR A 61 -4.08 3.01 -2.92
CA THR A 61 -4.38 2.75 -1.51
C THR A 61 -5.05 3.95 -0.85
N ARG A 62 -4.60 5.17 -1.15
CA ARG A 62 -5.20 6.41 -0.64
C ARG A 62 -6.63 6.58 -1.14
N GLU A 63 -6.86 6.40 -2.43
CA GLU A 63 -8.18 6.53 -3.06
C GLU A 63 -9.18 5.50 -2.49
N ALA A 64 -8.76 4.25 -2.32
CA ALA A 64 -9.57 3.22 -1.70
C ALA A 64 -9.93 3.57 -0.24
N ALA A 65 -8.95 4.03 0.55
CA ALA A 65 -9.17 4.43 1.93
C ALA A 65 -10.13 5.63 2.04
N GLU A 66 -9.98 6.63 1.17
CA GLU A 66 -10.84 7.80 1.11
C GLU A 66 -12.28 7.42 0.72
N GLY A 67 -12.44 6.49 -0.24
CA GLY A 67 -13.74 5.95 -0.63
C GLY A 67 -14.44 5.21 0.51
N VAL A 68 -13.70 4.40 1.29
CA VAL A 68 -14.23 3.71 2.47
C VAL A 68 -14.66 4.71 3.54
N LEU A 69 -13.80 5.70 3.85
CA LEU A 69 -14.11 6.72 4.85
C LEU A 69 -15.36 7.52 4.47
N THR A 70 -15.46 7.96 3.22
CA THR A 70 -16.63 8.67 2.70
C THR A 70 -17.90 7.83 2.84
N SER A 71 -17.83 6.54 2.50
CA SER A 71 -18.99 5.64 2.60
C SER A 71 -19.45 5.46 4.04
N VAL A 72 -18.51 5.41 5.00
CA VAL A 72 -18.80 5.36 6.44
C VAL A 72 -19.42 6.68 6.91
N GLU A 73 -18.85 7.82 6.55
CA GLU A 73 -19.35 9.15 6.91
C GLU A 73 -20.79 9.39 6.44
N LEU A 74 -21.17 8.88 5.27
CA LEU A 74 -22.52 8.97 4.74
C LEU A 74 -23.51 8.01 5.43
N THR A 75 -23.05 6.83 5.84
CA THR A 75 -23.91 5.77 6.40
C THR A 75 -24.17 5.94 7.89
N GLN A 76 -23.15 6.35 8.64
CA GLN A 76 -23.20 6.48 10.09
C GLN A 76 -24.34 7.37 10.61
N PRO A 77 -24.60 8.59 10.09
CA PRO A 77 -25.72 9.42 10.56
C PRO A 77 -27.08 8.80 10.26
N LEU A 78 -27.22 8.06 9.16
CA LEU A 78 -28.47 7.37 8.82
C LEU A 78 -28.77 6.26 9.82
N GLN A 79 -27.75 5.51 10.22
CA GLN A 79 -27.88 4.44 11.22
C GLN A 79 -28.17 5.00 12.62
N TYR A 80 -27.53 6.10 13.01
CA TYR A 80 -27.84 6.77 14.27
C TYR A 80 -29.27 7.31 14.31
N GLY A 81 -29.72 7.99 13.25
CA GLY A 81 -31.10 8.48 13.17
C GLY A 81 -32.13 7.35 13.24
N LEU A 82 -31.88 6.25 12.51
CA LEU A 82 -32.74 5.07 12.54
C LEU A 82 -32.88 4.49 13.96
N ALA A 83 -31.78 4.34 14.68
CA ALA A 83 -31.76 3.79 16.03
C ALA A 83 -32.41 4.73 17.06
N ASP A 84 -32.09 6.02 17.01
CA ASP A 84 -32.65 7.05 17.91
C ASP A 84 -34.17 7.16 17.77
N ASP A 85 -34.69 7.15 16.54
CA ASP A 85 -36.14 7.16 16.30
C ASP A 85 -36.80 5.86 16.81
N ALA A 86 -36.14 4.72 16.63
CA ALA A 86 -36.63 3.43 17.15
C ALA A 86 -36.71 3.42 18.69
N GLU A 87 -35.68 3.92 19.37
CA GLU A 87 -35.64 4.03 20.83
C GLU A 87 -36.74 4.97 21.35
N LYS A 88 -36.93 6.13 20.70
CA LYS A 88 -37.99 7.08 21.02
C LYS A 88 -39.39 6.47 20.87
N LEU A 89 -39.65 5.78 19.76
CA LEU A 89 -40.93 5.12 19.53
C LEU A 89 -41.16 3.99 20.54
N THR A 90 -40.13 3.18 20.83
CA THR A 90 -40.19 2.10 21.82
C THR A 90 -40.52 2.64 23.21
N SER A 91 -39.84 3.71 23.64
CA SER A 91 -40.13 4.36 24.92
C SER A 91 -41.57 4.87 25.00
N ARG A 92 -42.09 5.44 23.91
CA ARG A 92 -43.48 5.91 23.83
C ARG A 92 -44.50 4.77 23.88
N TRP A 93 -44.21 3.62 23.25
CA TRP A 93 -45.05 2.43 23.34
C TRP A 93 -45.08 1.85 24.75
N ASN A 94 -43.92 1.72 25.41
CA ASN A 94 -43.83 1.26 26.79
C ASN A 94 -44.61 2.18 27.75
N ALA A 95 -44.45 3.49 27.61
CA ALA A 95 -45.19 4.47 28.42
C ALA A 95 -46.71 4.41 28.19
N TRP A 96 -47.14 4.11 26.96
CA TRP A 96 -48.56 3.93 26.65
C TRP A 96 -49.12 2.62 27.24
N GLU A 97 -48.33 1.55 27.29
CA GLU A 97 -48.72 0.29 27.92
C GLU A 97 -48.92 0.44 29.43
N GLU A 98 -48.03 1.18 30.10
CA GLU A 98 -48.14 1.48 31.54
C GLU A 98 -49.31 2.42 31.87
N ASN A 99 -49.60 3.39 30.99
CA ASN A 99 -50.67 4.36 31.19
C ASN A 99 -51.40 4.67 29.88
N PRO A 100 -52.41 3.84 29.51
CA PRO A 100 -53.13 4.00 28.26
C PRO A 100 -53.81 5.36 28.16
N GLN A 101 -53.33 6.15 27.21
CA GLN A 101 -53.94 7.43 26.84
C GLN A 101 -55.15 7.18 25.91
N GLY A 102 -56.02 8.18 25.76
CA GLY A 102 -57.20 8.07 24.90
C GLY A 102 -56.87 7.78 23.43
N VAL A 103 -57.88 7.32 22.67
CA VAL A 103 -57.78 6.84 21.27
C VAL A 103 -57.00 7.77 20.33
N LYS A 104 -57.08 9.10 20.53
CA LYS A 104 -56.35 10.08 19.72
C LYS A 104 -54.82 9.96 19.87
N ALA A 105 -54.34 9.66 21.07
CA ALA A 105 -52.91 9.53 21.35
C ALA A 105 -52.33 8.22 20.78
N SER A 106 -53.08 7.12 20.87
CA SER A 106 -52.68 5.84 20.27
C SER A 106 -52.67 5.91 18.74
N LEU A 107 -53.66 6.58 18.13
CA LEU A 107 -53.66 6.79 16.68
C LEU A 107 -52.44 7.56 16.21
N LYS A 108 -52.05 8.64 16.92
CA LYS A 108 -50.84 9.40 16.62
C LYS A 108 -49.58 8.55 16.75
N LEU A 109 -49.46 7.76 17.81
CA LEU A 109 -48.30 6.87 18.00
C LEU A 109 -48.21 5.82 16.89
N ALA A 110 -49.34 5.26 16.45
CA ALA A 110 -49.40 4.34 15.33
C ALA A 110 -48.99 5.01 14.00
N THR A 111 -49.46 6.22 13.73
CA THR A 111 -49.05 7.00 12.54
C THR A 111 -47.55 7.31 12.58
N ASP A 112 -47.02 7.82 13.69
CA ASP A 112 -45.59 8.11 13.83
C ASP A 112 -44.73 6.84 13.64
N THR A 113 -45.21 5.68 14.12
CA THR A 113 -44.54 4.38 13.91
C THR A 113 -44.59 3.97 12.44
N GLN A 114 -45.73 4.16 11.77
CA GLN A 114 -45.87 3.83 10.35
C GLN A 114 -44.99 4.71 9.46
N ASP A 115 -44.89 6.00 9.78
CA ASP A 115 -44.01 6.94 9.09
C ASP A 115 -42.54 6.54 9.25
N TRP A 116 -42.12 6.19 10.46
CA TRP A 116 -40.77 5.67 10.72
C TRP A 116 -40.51 4.36 9.96
N LEU A 117 -41.43 3.39 10.01
CA LEU A 117 -41.33 2.14 9.24
C LEU A 117 -41.17 2.38 7.74
N ALA A 118 -41.82 3.42 7.19
CA ALA A 118 -41.70 3.80 5.79
C ALA A 118 -40.31 4.35 5.43
N THR A 119 -39.53 4.84 6.38
CA THR A 119 -38.15 5.31 6.16
C THR A 119 -37.14 4.17 6.03
N ILE A 120 -37.43 3.01 6.63
CA ILE A 120 -36.50 1.87 6.73
C ILE A 120 -35.98 1.41 5.36
N PRO A 121 -36.81 1.19 4.33
CA PRO A 121 -36.32 0.73 3.03
C PRO A 121 -35.34 1.70 2.37
N SER A 122 -35.54 3.01 2.57
CA SER A 122 -34.66 4.06 2.04
C SER A 122 -33.30 4.04 2.73
N ILE A 123 -33.29 3.95 4.07
CA ILE A 123 -32.05 3.90 4.87
C ILE A 123 -31.29 2.60 4.60
N ALA A 124 -31.99 1.46 4.55
CA ALA A 124 -31.41 0.17 4.22
C ALA A 124 -30.86 0.13 2.78
N GLY A 125 -31.58 0.72 1.83
CA GLY A 125 -31.12 0.88 0.45
C GLY A 125 -29.86 1.72 0.33
N SER A 126 -29.82 2.85 1.03
CA SER A 126 -28.64 3.74 1.08
C SER A 126 -27.45 3.05 1.72
N THR A 127 -27.66 2.38 2.85
CA THR A 127 -26.62 1.61 3.54
C THR A 127 -26.05 0.51 2.66
N ARG A 128 -26.91 -0.25 1.97
CA ARG A 128 -26.49 -1.29 1.01
C ARG A 128 -25.68 -0.70 -0.14
N HIS A 129 -26.06 0.46 -0.65
CA HIS A 129 -25.31 1.14 -1.69
C HIS A 129 -23.90 1.52 -1.22
N GLN A 130 -23.77 2.07 -0.01
CA GLN A 130 -22.47 2.42 0.56
C GLN A 130 -21.61 1.20 0.88
N LEU A 131 -22.20 0.10 1.37
CA LEU A 131 -21.48 -1.17 1.54
C LEU A 131 -20.97 -1.73 0.20
N HIS A 132 -21.73 -1.56 -0.89
CA HIS A 132 -21.27 -1.94 -2.22
C HIS A 132 -20.13 -1.02 -2.71
N ALA A 133 -20.18 0.28 -2.42
CA ALA A 133 -19.08 1.19 -2.72
C ALA A 133 -17.79 0.80 -1.98
N ILE A 134 -17.90 0.45 -0.69
CA ILE A 134 -16.79 -0.09 0.12
C ILE A 134 -16.23 -1.38 -0.51
N MET A 135 -17.10 -2.30 -0.93
CA MET A 135 -16.68 -3.55 -1.58
C MET A 135 -15.98 -3.30 -2.92
N MET A 136 -16.45 -2.34 -3.71
CA MET A 136 -15.77 -1.95 -4.96
C MET A 136 -14.41 -1.30 -4.69
N ALA A 137 -14.26 -0.56 -3.59
CA ALA A 137 -12.96 -0.06 -3.15
C ALA A 137 -11.98 -1.19 -2.78
N GLN A 138 -12.45 -2.41 -2.44
CA GLN A 138 -11.58 -3.58 -2.23
C GLN A 138 -10.99 -4.15 -3.53
N GLY A 139 -11.60 -3.89 -4.69
CA GLY A 139 -11.01 -4.26 -6.00
C GLY A 139 -9.63 -3.65 -6.24
N PHE A 140 -9.30 -2.55 -5.54
CA PHE A 140 -7.99 -1.92 -5.55
C PHE A 140 -6.91 -2.75 -4.84
N GLN A 141 -7.27 -3.61 -3.88
CA GLN A 141 -6.33 -4.46 -3.16
C GLN A 141 -5.71 -5.53 -4.10
N ASP A 142 -6.49 -6.10 -5.02
CA ASP A 142 -5.99 -7.11 -5.97
C ASP A 142 -4.96 -6.49 -6.94
N LEU A 143 -5.27 -5.32 -7.50
CA LEU A 143 -4.33 -4.64 -8.40
C LEU A 143 -3.08 -4.17 -7.64
N THR A 144 -3.25 -3.68 -6.42
CA THR A 144 -2.13 -3.29 -5.55
C THR A 144 -1.24 -4.48 -5.22
N GLY A 145 -1.83 -5.64 -4.90
CA GLY A 145 -1.11 -6.88 -4.63
C GLY A 145 -0.30 -7.36 -5.83
N GLN A 146 -0.89 -7.33 -7.03
CA GLN A 146 -0.19 -7.70 -8.26
C GLN A 146 1.01 -6.77 -8.54
N ILE A 147 0.86 -5.46 -8.29
CA ILE A 147 1.95 -4.51 -8.50
C ILE A 147 3.07 -4.70 -7.48
N VAL A 148 2.73 -4.89 -6.20
CA VAL A 148 3.71 -5.21 -5.15
C VAL A 148 4.45 -6.49 -5.49
N GLN A 149 3.76 -7.53 -5.93
CA GLN A 149 4.39 -8.80 -6.31
C GLN A 149 5.34 -8.65 -7.51
N ARG A 150 4.98 -7.84 -8.52
CA ARG A 150 5.91 -7.47 -9.59
C ARG A 150 7.11 -6.70 -9.07
N MET A 151 6.95 -5.84 -8.07
CA MET A 151 8.08 -5.08 -7.50
C MET A 151 9.03 -5.98 -6.73
N VAL A 152 8.50 -6.92 -5.96
CA VAL A 152 9.30 -7.94 -5.28
C VAL A 152 10.11 -8.75 -6.30
N SER A 153 9.51 -9.12 -7.44
CA SER A 153 10.25 -9.78 -8.52
C SER A 153 11.40 -8.93 -9.06
N VAL A 154 11.15 -7.64 -9.35
CA VAL A 154 12.20 -6.74 -9.85
C VAL A 154 13.32 -6.56 -8.82
N LEU A 155 12.99 -6.45 -7.53
CA LEU A 155 14.00 -6.36 -6.46
C LEU A 155 14.84 -7.63 -6.37
N ASN A 156 14.22 -8.81 -6.45
CA ASN A 156 14.92 -10.10 -6.44
C ASN A 156 15.85 -10.25 -7.65
N ASP A 157 15.41 -9.79 -8.83
CA ASP A 157 16.22 -9.83 -10.05
C ASP A 157 17.45 -8.91 -9.93
N VAL A 158 17.25 -7.68 -9.40
CA VAL A 158 18.32 -6.73 -9.14
C VAL A 158 19.31 -7.28 -8.09
N GLU A 159 18.81 -7.85 -7.00
CA GLU A 159 19.63 -8.47 -5.96
C GLU A 159 20.46 -9.63 -6.52
N GLY A 160 19.84 -10.53 -7.27
CA GLY A 160 20.53 -11.66 -7.89
C GLY A 160 21.63 -11.22 -8.87
N GLN A 161 21.37 -10.19 -9.67
CA GLN A 161 22.37 -9.61 -10.55
C GLN A 161 23.52 -8.98 -9.77
N LEU A 162 23.25 -8.19 -8.72
CA LEU A 162 24.27 -7.59 -7.86
C LEU A 162 25.13 -8.64 -7.14
N ILE A 163 24.53 -9.71 -6.63
CA ILE A 163 25.26 -10.83 -6.00
C ILE A 163 26.17 -11.52 -7.02
N LYS A 164 25.71 -11.70 -8.27
CA LYS A 164 26.52 -12.28 -9.34
C LYS A 164 27.71 -11.38 -9.67
N VAL A 165 27.50 -10.07 -9.82
CA VAL A 165 28.58 -9.10 -10.02
C VAL A 165 29.57 -9.16 -8.86
N LEU A 166 29.12 -9.18 -7.61
CA LEU A 166 30.01 -9.24 -6.44
C LEU A 166 30.82 -10.54 -6.37
N ARG A 167 30.20 -11.68 -6.72
CA ARG A 167 30.87 -12.99 -6.78
C ARG A 167 31.92 -13.06 -7.86
N ASP A 168 31.60 -12.57 -9.06
CA ASP A 168 32.49 -12.61 -10.21
C ASP A 168 33.68 -11.64 -10.05
N ASN A 169 33.57 -10.63 -9.16
CA ASN A 169 34.58 -9.59 -8.93
C ASN A 169 35.31 -9.66 -7.57
N THR A 170 35.01 -10.64 -6.70
CA THR A 170 35.74 -10.82 -5.43
C THR A 170 36.59 -12.09 -5.47
N PRO A 171 37.91 -12.05 -5.19
CA PRO A 171 38.70 -13.26 -5.04
C PRO A 171 38.22 -14.03 -3.80
N ASP A 172 37.65 -15.22 -4.03
CA ASP A 172 37.48 -16.40 -3.15
C ASP A 172 37.34 -16.24 -1.62
N HIS A 173 36.75 -15.14 -1.13
CA HIS A 173 36.54 -14.90 0.31
C HIS A 173 35.07 -14.70 0.72
N ILE A 174 34.10 -14.80 -0.20
CA ILE A 174 32.65 -14.65 0.10
C ILE A 174 31.88 -15.97 -0.08
N SER A 175 32.57 -17.11 -0.13
CA SER A 175 31.95 -18.44 -0.16
C SER A 175 31.13 -18.77 1.10
N HIS A 176 31.20 -17.95 2.15
CA HIS A 176 30.49 -18.15 3.42
C HIS A 176 29.15 -17.41 3.58
N LEU A 177 28.74 -16.50 2.69
CA LEU A 177 27.42 -15.84 2.84
C LEU A 177 26.24 -16.63 2.23
N SER A 178 26.52 -17.76 1.57
CA SER A 178 25.48 -18.57 0.90
C SER A 178 24.79 -19.59 1.82
N SER A 179 25.18 -19.72 3.09
CA SER A 179 24.55 -20.67 4.03
C SER A 179 23.47 -20.05 4.93
N SER A 180 23.11 -18.78 4.71
CA SER A 180 21.90 -18.20 5.28
C SER A 180 20.90 -17.94 4.17
N GLN A 181 20.51 -19.02 3.47
CA GLN A 181 19.14 -19.08 2.97
C GLN A 181 18.24 -19.10 4.22
N THR A 182 17.94 -17.92 4.77
CA THR A 182 16.68 -17.76 5.47
C THR A 182 15.62 -18.18 4.48
N LYS A 183 14.94 -19.28 4.82
CA LYS A 183 13.73 -19.75 4.20
C LYS A 183 12.74 -18.59 4.12
N ASP A 184 12.82 -17.77 3.07
CA ASP A 184 11.66 -17.04 2.58
C ASP A 184 10.77 -18.07 1.89
N LYS A 185 10.13 -18.86 2.76
CA LYS A 185 8.90 -19.53 2.46
C LYS A 185 7.93 -18.39 2.19
N ALA A 186 7.82 -18.00 0.91
CA ALA A 186 6.70 -17.21 0.44
C ALA A 186 5.46 -17.87 1.03
N ALA A 187 4.80 -17.20 1.96
CA ALA A 187 3.62 -17.70 2.63
C ALA A 187 2.58 -17.98 1.55
N SER A 188 2.53 -19.23 1.11
CA SER A 188 1.49 -19.71 0.21
C SER A 188 0.19 -19.73 0.98
N GLN A 189 -0.92 -19.53 0.28
CA GLN A 189 -2.26 -19.45 0.84
C GLN A 189 -2.63 -20.64 1.75
N ASP A 190 -2.04 -21.82 1.53
CA ASP A 190 -2.13 -22.99 2.43
C ASP A 190 -1.59 -22.74 3.85
N ASP A 191 -0.53 -21.95 4.01
CA ASP A 191 0.06 -21.67 5.34
C ASP A 191 -0.83 -20.72 6.17
N VAL A 192 -1.72 -19.96 5.51
CA VAL A 192 -2.71 -19.08 6.17
C VAL A 192 -3.90 -19.91 6.68
N ASP A 193 -4.37 -20.87 5.90
CA ASP A 193 -5.46 -21.77 6.29
C ASP A 193 -5.04 -22.69 7.46
N ASP A 194 -3.79 -23.14 7.49
CA ASP A 194 -3.24 -23.91 8.61
C ASP A 194 -3.14 -23.08 9.90
N LEU A 195 -2.80 -21.79 9.79
CA LEU A 195 -2.78 -20.88 10.93
C LEU A 195 -4.18 -20.60 11.48
N LEU A 196 -5.18 -20.46 10.60
CA LEU A 196 -6.58 -20.28 10.99
C LEU A 196 -7.15 -21.55 11.65
N ALA A 197 -6.82 -22.74 11.14
CA ALA A 197 -7.18 -24.00 11.76
C ALA A 197 -6.53 -24.20 13.15
N SER A 198 -5.31 -23.69 13.34
CA SER A 198 -4.60 -23.78 14.62
C SER A 198 -5.13 -22.83 15.70
N LEU A 199 -5.79 -21.73 15.33
CA LEU A 199 -6.39 -20.76 16.26
C LEU A 199 -7.80 -21.15 16.73
N GLY A 200 -8.37 -22.24 16.21
CA GLY A 200 -9.59 -22.84 16.74
C GLY A 200 -10.83 -21.97 16.61
N LEU A 201 -11.02 -21.33 15.45
CA LEU A 201 -12.34 -20.87 14.97
C LEU A 201 -12.98 -21.94 14.08
#